data_AF-A0A875RXY8-F1
#
_entry.id   AF-A0A875RXY8-F1
#
_cell.length_a   1.000
_cell.length_b   1.000
_cell.length_c   1.000
_cell.angle_alpha   90.00
_cell.angle_beta   90.00
_cell.angle_gamma   90.00
#
_symmetry.space_group_name_H-M   'P 1'
#
loop_
_entity.id
_entity.type
_entity.pdbx_description
1 polymer ?
#
loop_
_entity_poly.entity_id
_entity_poly.type
_entity_poly.pdbx_seq_one_letter_code
_entity_poly.pdbx_strand_id
1 'polypeptide(L)' 'MSTTSVLRKKPAKQVTKLMNATLQCTELSTAYGNCVMKNYQNMTKDACLQEFMAYKKCVVKHLGRGF' A
#
# COMPACT_ATOMS: atom_id res chain seq x y z
N MET A 1 -33.53 -23.84 -12.86
CA MET A 1 -32.94 -22.54 -13.21
C MET A 1 -32.84 -21.72 -11.93
N SER A 2 -31.68 -21.73 -11.27
CA SER A 2 -31.48 -20.98 -10.03
C SER A 2 -30.68 -19.72 -10.32
N THR A 3 -31.39 -18.60 -10.31
CA THR A 3 -30.86 -17.24 -10.28
C THR A 3 -30.26 -16.97 -8.91
N THR A 4 -28.93 -16.93 -8.80
CA THR A 4 -28.26 -16.56 -7.55
C THR A 4 -27.17 -15.51 -7.79
N SER A 5 -27.50 -14.30 -7.35
CA SER A 5 -26.59 -13.31 -6.76
C SER A 5 -25.66 -12.51 -7.67
N VAL A 6 -26.05 -11.24 -7.84
CA VAL A 6 -25.23 -10.07 -8.21
C VAL A 6 -23.79 -10.19 -7.69
N LEU A 7 -22.84 -10.46 -8.58
CA LEU A 7 -21.42 -10.27 -8.32
C LEU A 7 -21.20 -8.77 -8.04
N ARG A 8 -21.05 -8.37 -6.77
CA ARG A 8 -20.70 -7.00 -6.40
C ARG A 8 -19.30 -6.69 -6.94
N LYS A 9 -19.20 -6.24 -8.20
CA LYS A 9 -18.03 -5.62 -8.84
C LYS A 9 -17.70 -4.29 -8.14
N LYS A 10 -17.28 -4.33 -6.88
CA LYS A 10 -16.77 -3.17 -6.12
C LYS A 10 -15.38 -3.34 -5.49
N PRO A 11 -14.81 -4.53 -5.19
CA PRO A 11 -13.49 -4.60 -4.54
C PRO A 11 -12.34 -4.29 -5.50
N ALA A 12 -12.45 -4.66 -6.79
CA ALA A 12 -11.39 -4.43 -7.77
C ALA A 12 -11.02 -2.95 -7.92
N LYS A 13 -12.00 -2.03 -7.89
CA LYS A 13 -11.75 -0.59 -8.06
C LYS A 13 -10.91 0.00 -6.93
N GLN A 14 -11.05 -0.49 -5.70
CA GLN A 14 -10.27 -0.01 -4.55
C GLN A 14 -8.85 -0.60 -4.57
N VAL A 15 -8.71 -1.89 -4.89
CA VAL A 15 -7.40 -2.51 -5.05
C VAL A 15 -6.63 -1.85 -6.18
N THR A 16 -7.25 -1.60 -7.34
CA THR A 16 -6.60 -0.90 -8.46
C THR A 16 -6.19 0.53 -8.09
N LYS A 17 -7.00 1.25 -7.31
CA LYS A 17 -6.62 2.59 -6.80
C LYS A 17 -5.42 2.53 -5.87
N LEU A 18 -5.37 1.55 -4.96
CA LEU A 18 -4.23 1.34 -4.08
C LEU A 18 -2.98 0.98 -4.87
N MET A 19 -3.08 0.05 -5.83
CA MET A 19 -1.95 -0.31 -6.69
C MET A 19 -1.45 0.90 -7.47
N ASN A 20 -2.34 1.70 -8.06
CA ASN A 20 -1.95 2.94 -8.74
C ASN A 20 -1.28 3.94 -7.79
N ALA A 21 -1.78 4.11 -6.57
CA ALA A 21 -1.15 4.96 -5.56
C ALA A 21 0.25 4.46 -5.17
N THR A 22 0.42 3.16 -4.99
CA THR A 22 1.72 2.52 -4.71
C THR A 22 2.70 2.72 -5.86
N LEU A 23 2.25 2.57 -7.12
CA LEU A 23 3.07 2.80 -8.31
C LEU A 23 3.58 4.24 -8.41
N GLN A 24 2.77 5.23 -7.98
CA GLN A 24 3.20 6.63 -7.93
C GLN A 24 4.25 6.88 -6.82
N CYS A 25 4.35 5.99 -5.84
CA CYS A 25 5.24 6.09 -4.68
C CYS A 25 6.37 5.04 -4.72
N THR A 26 6.71 4.53 -5.90
CA THR A 26 7.64 3.40 -6.07
C THR A 26 9.02 3.68 -5.47
N GLU A 27 9.54 4.90 -5.61
CA GLU A 27 10.84 5.30 -5.04
C GLU A 27 10.86 5.18 -3.50
N LEU A 28 9.79 5.65 -2.85
CA LEU A 28 9.63 5.55 -1.39
C LEU A 28 9.37 4.11 -0.94
N SER A 29 8.64 3.33 -1.75
CA SER A 29 8.44 1.89 -1.55
C SER A 29 9.78 1.14 -1.57
N THR A 30 10.66 1.43 -2.53
CA THR A 30 11.99 0.83 -2.63
C THR A 30 12.88 1.24 -1.46
N ALA A 31 12.87 2.50 -1.05
CA ALA A 31 13.62 2.96 0.12
C ALA A 31 13.18 2.22 1.40
N TYR A 32 11.87 2.11 1.62
CA TYR A 32 11.30 1.34 2.73
C TYR A 32 11.69 -0.14 2.65
N GLY A 33 11.52 -0.78 1.48
CA GLY A 33 11.89 -2.17 1.25
C GLY A 33 13.37 -2.44 1.50
N ASN A 34 14.26 -1.52 1.10
CA ASN A 34 15.69 -1.61 1.36
C ASN A 34 16.00 -1.56 2.86
N CYS A 35 15.34 -0.68 3.61
CA CYS A 35 15.51 -0.63 5.06
C CYS A 35 15.04 -1.94 5.73
N VAL A 36 13.90 -2.48 5.30
CA VAL A 36 13.38 -3.76 5.81
C VAL A 36 14.33 -4.91 5.48
N MET A 37 14.85 -4.99 4.25
CA MET A 37 15.80 -6.03 3.86
C MET A 37 17.11 -5.96 4.68
N LYS A 38 17.63 -4.76 4.92
CA LYS A 38 18.83 -4.57 5.75
C LYS A 38 18.61 -4.98 7.20
N ASN A 39 17.42 -4.73 7.73
CA ASN A 39 17.09 -4.98 9.14
C ASN A 39 16.28 -6.27 9.36
N TYR A 40 16.08 -7.11 8.34
CA TYR A 40 15.16 -8.25 8.38
C TYR A 40 15.42 -9.22 9.54
N GLN A 41 16.69 -9.36 9.94
CA GLN A 41 17.10 -10.24 11.05
C GLN A 41 16.86 -9.64 12.44
N ASN A 42 16.91 -8.31 12.59
CA ASN A 42 16.79 -7.61 13.88
C ASN A 42 15.72 -6.51 13.80
N MET A 43 14.61 -6.80 13.13
CA MET A 43 13.60 -5.80 12.85
C MET A 43 12.86 -5.44 14.14
N THR A 44 13.18 -4.29 14.71
CA THR A 44 12.47 -3.72 15.84
C THR A 44 11.32 -2.84 15.34
N LYS A 45 10.30 -2.68 16.18
CA LYS A 45 9.26 -1.67 15.93
C LYS A 45 9.97 -0.32 15.78
N ASP A 46 9.70 0.36 14.69
CA ASP A 46 10.24 1.68 14.31
C ASP A 46 11.61 1.71 13.59
N ALA A 47 12.23 0.55 13.32
CA ALA A 47 13.52 0.49 12.60
C ALA A 47 13.52 1.19 11.22
N CYS A 48 12.37 1.21 10.54
CA CYS A 48 12.17 1.84 9.22
C CYS A 48 11.01 2.86 9.26
N LEU A 49 10.77 3.49 10.42
CA LEU A 49 9.64 4.36 10.61
C LEU A 49 9.68 5.58 9.68
N GLN A 50 10.86 6.15 9.45
CA GLN A 50 11.00 7.36 8.63
C GLN A 50 10.60 7.10 7.17
N GLU A 51 11.11 6.01 6.59
CA GLU A 51 10.82 5.57 5.23
C GLU A 51 9.36 5.16 5.10
N PHE A 52 8.84 4.43 6.09
CA PHE A 52 7.43 4.06 6.13
C PHE A 52 6.51 5.27 6.16
N MET A 53 6.82 6.28 6.99
CA MET A 53 6.01 7.49 7.10
C MET A 53 6.03 8.31 5.81
N ALA A 54 7.19 8.41 5.14
CA ALA A 54 7.30 9.05 3.84
C ALA A 54 6.48 8.31 2.77
N TYR A 55 6.63 6.98 2.68
CA TYR A 55 5.87 6.13 1.77
C TYR A 55 4.36 6.22 2.03
N LYS A 56 3.94 6.09 3.28
CA LYS A 56 2.53 6.22 3.71
C LYS A 56 1.96 7.58 3.31
N LYS A 57 2.69 8.68 3.54
CA LYS A 57 2.23 10.03 3.19
C LYS A 57 1.97 10.16 1.69
N CYS A 58 2.85 9.60 0.87
CA CYS A 58 2.67 9.56 -0.58
C CYS A 58 1.44 8.71 -0.97
N VAL A 59 1.34 7.48 -0.47
CA VAL A 59 0.23 6.56 -0.80
C VAL A 59 -1.12 7.14 -0.38
N VAL A 60 -1.22 7.72 0.83
CA VAL A 60 -2.45 8.35 1.33
C VAL A 60 -2.84 9.58 0.49
N LYS A 61 -1.86 10.37 0.03
CA LYS A 61 -2.10 11.50 -0.88
C LYS A 61 -2.73 11.03 -2.20
N HIS A 62 -2.28 9.89 -2.74
CA HIS A 62 -2.78 9.36 -4.02
C HIS A 62 -4.05 8.50 -3.87
N LEU A 63 -4.33 7.95 -2.69
CA LEU A 63 -5.55 7.18 -2.42
C LEU A 63 -6.81 8.05 -2.31
N GLY A 64 -6.68 9.28 -1.82
CA GLY A 64 -7.80 10.18 -1.58
C GLY A 64 -8.63 9.79 -0.35
N ARG A 65 -9.19 10.80 0.33
CA ARG A 65 -9.87 10.73 1.63
C ARG A 65 -11.02 9.70 1.63
N GLY A 66 -10.77 8.49 2.13
CA GLY A 66 -11.74 7.38 2.16
C GLY A 66 -11.17 6.03 2.63
N PHE A 67 -10.07 6.04 3.40
CA PHE A 67 -9.52 4.91 4.15
C PHE A 67 -9.26 5.36 5.59
#